data_AF-A0A2P7TEU4-F1
#
_entry.id   AF-A0A2P7TEU4-F1
#
_cell.length_a   1.000
_cell.length_b   1.000
_cell.length_c   1.000
_cell.angle_alpha   90.00
_cell.angle_beta   90.00
_cell.angle_gamma   90.00
#
_symmetry.space_group_name_H-M   'P 1'
#
loop_
_entity.id
_entity.type
_entity.pdbx_description
1 polymer ?
#
loop_
_entity_poly.entity_id
_entity_poly.type
_entity_poly.pdbx_seq_one_letter_code
_entity_poly.pdbx_strand_id
1 'polypeptide(L)'
;FGDGTSSGPDAGATTNHTYAEAGTYTVCLLIWTNNGCEDDICQTVLIEDPVSSNRLALPVNLTNSGTVNAEIDVVTSQTVRIMLTNSSGQTVQIQTIDLPEGQNQVPLTAESLLPGIYFVTLELANGKTITQRLFLVE
;
A
#
# COMPACT_ATOMS: atom_id res chain seq x y z
N PHE A 1 -7.19 8.35 21.86
CA PHE A 1 -7.31 7.41 20.72
C PHE A 1 -6.07 6.55 20.49
N GLY A 2 -5.05 6.57 21.35
CA GLY A 2 -3.84 5.74 21.18
C GLY A 2 -2.76 6.35 20.26
N ASP A 3 -3.06 7.46 19.60
CA ASP A 3 -2.16 8.23 18.73
C ASP A 3 -1.70 9.56 19.35
N GLY A 4 -1.93 9.73 20.66
CA GLY A 4 -1.65 10.97 21.38
C GLY A 4 -2.76 12.02 21.33
N THR A 5 -3.86 11.77 20.61
CA THR A 5 -5.02 12.68 20.56
C THR A 5 -6.18 12.18 21.43
N SER A 6 -7.09 13.09 21.80
CA SER A 6 -8.30 12.80 22.59
C SER A 6 -9.45 13.76 22.24
N SER A 7 -10.68 13.32 22.46
CA SER A 7 -11.90 14.12 22.22
C SER A 7 -12.25 15.08 23.38
N GLY A 8 -11.53 15.00 24.50
CA GLY A 8 -11.82 15.77 25.71
C GLY A 8 -13.00 15.22 26.54
N PRO A 9 -13.31 15.86 27.68
CA PRO A 9 -14.26 15.36 28.70
C PRO A 9 -15.74 15.46 28.31
N ASP A 10 -16.08 16.25 27.29
CA ASP A 10 -17.47 16.49 26.86
C ASP A 10 -17.81 15.74 25.56
N ALA A 11 -17.03 14.71 25.22
CA ALA A 11 -17.39 13.82 24.13
C ALA A 11 -18.68 13.08 24.50
N GLY A 12 -19.74 13.26 23.71
CA GLY A 12 -20.98 12.50 23.88
C GLY A 12 -20.75 10.99 23.77
N ALA A 13 -21.84 10.21 23.87
CA ALA A 13 -21.75 8.74 23.83
C ALA A 13 -21.12 8.17 22.54
N THR A 14 -21.04 8.98 21.47
CA THR A 14 -20.38 8.63 20.22
C THR A 14 -19.36 9.71 19.85
N THR A 15 -18.21 9.28 19.34
CA THR A 15 -17.17 10.15 18.82
C THR A 15 -16.57 9.54 17.56
N ASN A 16 -16.21 10.40 16.60
CA ASN A 16 -15.52 9.99 15.38
C ASN A 16 -14.07 10.47 15.47
N HIS A 17 -13.14 9.60 15.12
CA HIS A 17 -11.71 9.91 15.09
C HIS A 17 -11.08 9.40 13.79
N THR A 18 -10.19 10.20 13.21
CA THR A 18 -9.47 9.85 11.98
C THR A 18 -7.99 9.68 12.30
N TYR A 19 -7.46 8.51 12.00
CA TYR A 19 -6.03 8.22 12.15
C TYR A 19 -5.27 8.64 10.90
N ALA A 20 -4.17 9.36 11.09
CA ALA A 20 -3.32 9.81 9.97
C ALA A 20 -2.43 8.70 9.41
N GLU A 21 -2.05 7.75 10.25
CA GLU A 21 -1.16 6.65 9.88
C GLU A 21 -1.84 5.30 10.13
N ALA A 22 -1.41 4.30 9.39
CA ALA A 22 -1.77 2.93 9.66
C ALA A 22 -1.05 2.43 10.90
N GLY A 23 -1.72 1.58 11.67
CA GLY A 23 -1.16 1.09 12.92
C GLY A 23 -2.19 0.39 13.78
N THR A 24 -1.67 -0.27 14.83
CA THR A 24 -2.51 -0.81 15.89
C THR A 24 -2.57 0.22 17.01
N TYR A 25 -3.78 0.70 17.32
CA TYR A 25 -4.00 1.71 18.34
C TYR A 25 -4.82 1.13 19.50
N THR A 26 -4.39 1.44 20.73
CA THR A 26 -5.18 1.19 21.93
C THR A 26 -6.03 2.42 22.24
N VAL A 27 -7.34 2.29 22.04
CA VAL A 27 -8.33 3.34 22.27
C VAL A 27 -8.95 3.11 23.64
N CYS A 28 -8.84 4.10 24.52
CA CYS A 28 -9.42 4.05 25.85
C CYS A 28 -10.54 5.07 26.01
N LEU A 29 -11.65 4.65 26.60
CA LEU A 29 -12.68 5.52 27.16
C LEU A 29 -12.36 5.71 28.63
N LEU A 30 -12.19 6.97 29.04
CA LEU A 30 -11.98 7.36 30.43
C LEU A 30 -13.22 8.09 30.90
N ILE A 31 -13.72 7.73 32.08
CA ILE A 31 -14.89 8.37 32.70
C ILE A 31 -14.53 8.87 34.09
N TRP A 32 -15.08 10.03 34.44
CA TRP A 32 -14.98 10.58 35.79
C TRP A 32 -16.37 10.88 36.34
N THR A 33 -16.56 10.60 37.62
CA THR A 33 -17.72 11.09 38.36
C THR A 33 -17.44 12.49 38.90
N ASN A 34 -18.49 13.26 39.20
CA ASN A 34 -18.36 14.57 39.85
C ASN A 34 -17.64 14.50 41.22
N ASN A 35 -17.58 13.32 41.83
CA ASN A 35 -16.90 13.08 43.11
C ASN A 35 -15.44 12.64 42.93
N GLY A 36 -14.92 12.60 41.70
CA GLY A 36 -13.51 12.31 41.40
C GLY A 36 -13.15 10.84 41.22
N CYS A 37 -14.11 9.90 41.25
CA CYS A 37 -13.83 8.52 40.85
C CYS A 37 -13.56 8.45 39.34
N GLU A 38 -12.53 7.71 38.95
CA GLU A 38 -12.11 7.45 37.58
C GLU A 38 -12.22 5.95 37.27
N ASP A 39 -12.59 5.63 36.03
CA ASP A 39 -12.56 4.27 35.49
C ASP A 39 -12.24 4.33 33.98
N ASP A 40 -11.66 3.26 33.45
CA ASP A 40 -11.28 3.17 32.06
C ASP A 40 -11.60 1.81 31.43
N ILE A 41 -11.93 1.84 30.13
CA ILE A 41 -12.01 0.65 29.30
C ILE A 41 -11.27 0.89 27.99
N CYS A 42 -10.39 -0.03 27.63
CA CYS A 42 -9.59 0.05 26.42
C CYS A 42 -9.94 -1.05 25.43
N GLN A 43 -9.92 -0.70 24.14
CA GLN A 43 -10.04 -1.62 23.01
C GLN A 43 -8.91 -1.39 22.03
N THR A 44 -8.49 -2.46 21.35
CA THR A 44 -7.47 -2.37 20.31
C THR A 44 -8.14 -2.35 18.95
N VAL A 45 -7.74 -1.40 18.10
CA VAL A 45 -8.19 -1.29 16.70
C VAL A 45 -6.99 -1.30 15.78
N LEU A 46 -7.11 -2.07 14.69
CA LEU A 46 -6.16 -2.06 13.60
C LEU A 46 -6.65 -1.10 12.52
N ILE A 47 -5.87 -0.07 12.25
CA ILE A 47 -6.05 0.80 11.11
C ILE A 47 -5.13 0.29 10.02
N GLU A 48 -5.73 -0.29 8.99
CA GLU A 48 -4.98 -0.74 7.84
C GLU A 48 -4.56 0.46 6.99
N ASP A 49 -3.35 0.36 6.47
CA ASP A 49 -2.90 1.27 5.44
C ASP A 49 -3.80 1.03 4.21
N PRO A 50 -4.47 2.03 3.61
CA PRO A 50 -5.18 1.82 2.34
C PRO A 50 -4.23 1.23 1.29
N VAL A 51 -2.93 1.50 1.42
CA VAL A 51 -1.87 1.00 0.57
C VAL A 51 -1.60 -0.51 0.79
N SER A 52 -2.17 -1.15 1.82
CA SER A 52 -2.15 -2.62 2.02
C SER A 52 -3.01 -3.34 0.98
N SER A 53 -4.02 -2.68 0.42
CA SER A 53 -4.87 -3.27 -0.62
C SER A 53 -4.34 -3.01 -2.03
N ASN A 54 -3.31 -2.15 -2.18
CA ASN A 54 -2.64 -2.02 -3.46
C ASN A 54 -1.99 -3.36 -3.83
N ARG A 55 -2.12 -3.75 -5.09
CA ARG A 55 -1.65 -5.05 -5.59
C ARG A 55 -0.87 -4.87 -6.88
N LEU A 56 0.20 -5.66 -7.01
CA LEU A 56 0.90 -5.87 -8.27
C LEU A 56 0.83 -7.35 -8.61
N ALA A 57 0.31 -7.67 -9.79
CA ALA A 57 0.29 -9.02 -10.33
C ALA A 57 0.83 -9.06 -11.76
N LEU A 58 1.57 -10.14 -12.02
CA LEU A 58 2.23 -10.40 -13.30
C LEU A 58 1.68 -11.71 -13.89
N PRO A 59 1.61 -11.84 -15.21
CA PRO A 59 1.30 -13.11 -15.85
C PRO A 59 2.39 -14.16 -15.54
N VAL A 60 1.97 -15.43 -15.44
CA VAL A 60 2.81 -16.53 -14.95
C VAL A 60 3.86 -16.99 -15.97
N ASN A 61 3.65 -16.71 -17.27
CA ASN A 61 4.56 -17.07 -18.35
C ASN A 61 4.83 -15.83 -19.20
N LEU A 62 6.07 -15.35 -19.18
CA LEU A 62 6.52 -14.25 -20.03
C LEU A 62 7.56 -14.74 -21.01
N THR A 63 7.29 -14.54 -22.29
CA THR A 63 8.33 -14.63 -23.32
C THR A 63 9.01 -13.28 -23.47
N ASN A 64 10.22 -13.27 -24.03
CA ASN A 64 10.92 -12.05 -24.45
C ASN A 64 10.32 -11.42 -25.72
N SER A 65 9.11 -11.83 -26.14
CA SER A 65 8.45 -11.37 -27.35
C SER A 65 7.34 -10.36 -27.04
N GLY A 66 7.69 -9.07 -26.95
CA GLY A 66 6.74 -7.96 -27.01
C GLY A 66 6.35 -7.34 -25.66
N THR A 67 5.08 -6.95 -25.55
CA THR A 67 4.52 -6.20 -24.41
C THR A 67 3.57 -7.08 -23.62
N VAL A 68 3.68 -7.02 -22.30
CA VAL A 68 2.83 -7.76 -21.37
C VAL A 68 2.22 -6.83 -20.35
N ASN A 69 0.97 -7.05 -19.98
CA ASN A 69 0.28 -6.16 -19.05
C ASN A 69 0.48 -6.64 -17.61
N ALA A 70 1.08 -5.80 -16.78
CA ALA A 70 0.98 -5.93 -15.33
C ALA A 70 -0.42 -5.46 -14.89
N GLU A 71 -1.04 -6.23 -14.00
CA GLU A 71 -2.28 -5.84 -13.36
C GLU A 71 -1.95 -5.16 -12.03
N ILE A 72 -2.39 -3.90 -11.90
CA ILE A 72 -2.11 -3.07 -10.73
C ILE A 72 -3.42 -2.57 -10.16
N ASP A 73 -3.67 -2.86 -8.88
CA ASP A 73 -4.79 -2.29 -8.14
C ASP A 73 -4.26 -1.16 -7.26
N VAL A 74 -4.86 0.04 -7.35
CA VAL A 74 -4.56 1.16 -6.46
C VAL A 74 -5.83 1.65 -5.76
N VAL A 75 -5.77 1.79 -4.44
CA VAL A 75 -6.93 2.20 -3.61
C VAL A 75 -7.27 3.68 -3.76
N THR A 76 -6.30 4.50 -4.16
CA THR A 76 -6.51 5.92 -4.42
C THR A 76 -5.74 6.32 -5.66
N SER A 77 -6.34 7.18 -6.49
CA SER A 77 -5.68 7.75 -7.67
C SER A 77 -4.35 8.40 -7.27
N GLN A 78 -3.26 7.97 -7.89
CA GLN A 78 -1.92 8.43 -7.51
C GLN A 78 -0.90 8.22 -8.65
N THR A 79 0.17 9.00 -8.62
CA THR A 79 1.35 8.75 -9.45
C THR A 79 2.18 7.63 -8.84
N VAL A 80 2.49 6.61 -9.63
CA VAL A 80 3.33 5.47 -9.23
C VAL A 80 4.58 5.38 -10.10
N ARG A 81 5.60 4.69 -9.61
CA ARG A 81 6.79 4.31 -10.40
C ARG A 81 6.86 2.80 -10.50
N ILE A 82 7.07 2.30 -11.71
CA ILE A 82 7.23 0.88 -11.97
C ILE A 82 8.64 0.65 -12.49
N MET A 83 9.41 -0.14 -11.77
CA MET A 83 10.81 -0.42 -12.07
C MET A 83 10.98 -1.90 -12.40
N LEU A 84 11.52 -2.19 -13.57
CA LEU A 84 11.98 -3.52 -13.93
C LEU A 84 13.47 -3.61 -13.68
N THR A 85 13.88 -4.56 -12.83
CA THR A 85 15.26 -4.73 -12.39
C THR A 85 15.71 -6.15 -12.69
N ASN A 86 16.92 -6.33 -13.22
CA ASN A 86 17.47 -7.67 -13.47
C ASN A 86 18.00 -8.31 -12.18
N SER A 87 18.47 -9.56 -12.27
CA SER A 87 19.02 -10.31 -11.13
C SER A 87 20.29 -9.70 -10.50
N SER A 88 20.99 -8.79 -11.19
CA SER A 88 22.14 -8.07 -10.63
C SER A 88 21.76 -6.76 -9.94
N GLY A 89 20.47 -6.40 -9.89
CA GLY A 89 19.98 -5.17 -9.27
C GLY A 89 20.00 -3.95 -10.20
N GLN A 90 20.31 -4.12 -11.48
CA GLN A 90 20.26 -3.02 -12.46
C GLN A 90 18.83 -2.79 -12.93
N THR A 91 18.32 -1.56 -12.77
CA THR A 91 17.05 -1.14 -13.37
C THR A 91 17.21 -1.04 -14.89
N VAL A 92 16.48 -1.88 -15.61
CA VAL A 92 16.46 -1.94 -17.08
C VAL A 92 15.30 -1.14 -17.68
N GLN A 93 14.22 -0.95 -16.92
CA GLN A 93 13.09 -0.13 -17.32
C GLN A 93 12.54 0.62 -16.11
N ILE A 94 12.11 1.86 -16.32
CA ILE A 94 11.36 2.63 -15.35
C ILE A 94 10.21 3.35 -16.06
N GLN A 95 9.03 3.31 -15.48
CA GLN A 95 7.85 4.04 -15.95
C GLN A 95 7.25 4.82 -14.78
N THR A 96 6.84 6.07 -15.02
CA THR A 96 6.09 6.88 -14.05
C THR A 96 4.73 7.16 -14.64
N ILE A 97 3.66 6.74 -13.94
CA ILE A 97 2.30 6.73 -14.48
C ILE A 97 1.32 7.20 -13.41
N ASP A 98 0.36 8.03 -13.81
CA ASP A 98 -0.83 8.34 -13.00
C ASP A 98 -1.85 7.22 -13.15
N LEU A 99 -2.10 6.48 -12.07
CA LEU A 99 -3.11 5.43 -12.05
C LEU A 99 -4.37 5.94 -11.35
N PRO A 100 -5.55 5.85 -11.99
CA PRO A 100 -6.82 6.06 -11.30
C PRO A 100 -7.08 4.94 -10.27
N GLU A 101 -7.90 5.23 -9.27
CA GLU A 101 -8.41 4.24 -8.31
C GLU A 101 -9.01 2.99 -9.02
N GLY A 102 -8.67 1.82 -8.50
CA GLY A 102 -9.10 0.51 -8.95
C GLY A 102 -8.05 -0.24 -9.78
N GLN A 103 -8.52 -1.21 -10.56
CA GLN A 103 -7.68 -2.06 -11.38
C GLN A 103 -7.24 -1.36 -12.67
N ASN A 104 -5.94 -1.44 -12.92
CA ASN A 104 -5.25 -0.85 -14.04
C ASN A 104 -4.40 -1.91 -14.75
N GLN A 105 -4.32 -1.82 -16.07
CA GLN A 105 -3.40 -2.61 -16.87
C GLN A 105 -2.26 -1.73 -17.36
N VAL A 106 -1.03 -2.07 -16.96
CA VAL A 106 0.16 -1.32 -17.36
C VAL A 106 1.05 -2.17 -18.26
N PRO A 107 1.32 -1.73 -19.50
CA PRO A 107 2.22 -2.44 -20.40
C PRO A 107 3.67 -2.39 -19.92
N LEU A 108 4.27 -3.56 -19.74
CA LEU A 108 5.70 -3.77 -19.54
C LEU A 108 6.31 -4.27 -20.85
N THR A 109 7.39 -3.63 -21.29
CA THR A 109 8.07 -3.99 -22.55
C THR A 109 9.19 -4.97 -22.23
N ALA A 110 9.00 -6.22 -22.64
CA ALA A 110 10.00 -7.27 -22.51
C ALA A 110 10.91 -7.38 -23.75
N GLU A 111 10.58 -6.64 -24.82
CA GLU A 111 11.36 -6.61 -26.06
C GLU A 111 12.82 -6.23 -25.78
N SER A 112 13.75 -7.01 -26.32
CA SER A 112 15.20 -6.86 -26.12
C SER A 112 15.75 -7.22 -24.72
N LEU A 113 14.91 -7.71 -23.81
CA LEU A 113 15.41 -8.28 -22.55
C LEU A 113 15.90 -9.71 -22.78
N LEU A 114 17.03 -10.05 -22.16
CA LEU A 114 17.55 -11.41 -22.19
C LEU A 114 16.67 -12.32 -21.30
N PRO A 115 16.49 -13.61 -21.66
CA PRO A 115 15.86 -14.57 -20.77
C PRO A 115 16.53 -14.60 -19.39
N GLY A 116 15.73 -14.70 -18.34
CA GLY A 116 16.24 -14.69 -16.97
C GLY A 116 15.26 -14.18 -15.93
N ILE A 117 15.80 -13.95 -14.72
CA ILE A 117 15.04 -13.45 -13.58
C ILE A 117 15.09 -11.92 -13.56
N TYR A 118 13.89 -11.34 -13.46
CA TYR A 118 13.66 -9.93 -13.23
C TYR A 118 12.76 -9.72 -12.02
N PHE A 119 12.75 -8.49 -11.52
CA PHE A 119 11.87 -8.03 -10.46
C PHE A 119 11.13 -6.80 -10.95
N VAL A 120 9.80 -6.82 -10.85
CA VAL A 120 8.94 -5.66 -11.08
C VAL A 120 8.64 -5.05 -9.73
N THR A 121 9.07 -3.82 -9.52
CA THR A 121 8.81 -3.07 -8.29
C THR A 121 7.84 -1.94 -8.61
N LEU A 122 6.69 -1.94 -7.93
CA LEU A 122 5.75 -0.84 -7.88
C LEU A 122 6.07 0.01 -6.66
N GLU A 123 6.52 1.24 -6.87
CA GLU A 123 6.72 2.27 -5.85
C GLU A 123 5.55 3.26 -5.89
N LEU A 124 4.92 3.45 -4.74
CA LEU A 124 3.72 4.26 -4.57
C LEU A 124 4.09 5.68 -4.13
N ALA A 125 3.16 6.63 -4.18
CA ALA A 125 3.45 8.05 -3.91
C ALA A 125 4.00 8.31 -2.49
N ASN A 126 3.69 7.42 -1.55
CA ASN A 126 4.18 7.46 -0.17
C ASN A 126 5.54 6.75 0.03
N GLY A 127 6.18 6.26 -1.04
CA GLY A 127 7.44 5.53 -1.01
C GLY A 127 7.32 4.04 -0.66
N LYS A 128 6.11 3.51 -0.41
CA LYS A 128 5.91 2.07 -0.19
C LYS A 128 6.11 1.30 -1.49
N THR A 129 6.77 0.15 -1.40
CA THR A 129 7.07 -0.69 -2.57
C THR A 129 6.40 -2.06 -2.50
N ILE A 130 5.87 -2.51 -3.63
CA ILE A 130 5.39 -3.89 -3.83
C ILE A 130 6.27 -4.50 -4.92
N THR A 131 6.90 -5.65 -4.64
CA THR A 131 7.80 -6.30 -5.59
C THR A 131 7.28 -7.67 -5.99
N GLN A 132 7.26 -7.94 -7.29
CA GLN A 132 6.94 -9.25 -7.86
C GLN A 132 8.12 -9.79 -8.65
N ARG A 133 8.39 -11.08 -8.48
CA ARG A 133 9.39 -11.79 -9.28
C ARG A 133 8.80 -12.13 -10.64
N LEU A 134 9.64 -11.96 -11.66
CA LEU A 134 9.29 -12.20 -13.04
C LEU A 134 10.34 -13.12 -13.69
N PHE A 135 9.89 -14.15 -14.38
CA PHE A 135 10.76 -15.05 -15.13
C PHE A 135 10.49 -14.87 -16.62
N LEU A 136 11.47 -14.36 -17.36
CA LEU A 136 11.44 -14.27 -18.81
C LEU A 136 12.02 -15.55 -19.40
N VAL A 137 11.25 -16.20 -20.26
CA VAL A 137 11.68 -17.30 -21.13
C VAL A 137 11.80 -16.82 -22.59
N GLU A 138 12.42 -17.63 -23.44
CA GLU A 138 12.35 -17.44 -24.90
C GLU A 138 10.95 -17.74 -25.46
#